data_AF-A0A7Y0K773-F1
#
_entry.id   AF-A0A7Y0K773-F1
#
_cell.length_a   1.000
_cell.length_b   1.000
_cell.length_c   1.000
_cell.angle_alpha   90.00
_cell.angle_beta   90.00
_cell.angle_gamma   90.00
#
_symmetry.space_group_name_H-M   'P 1'
#
loop_
_entity.id
_entity.type
_entity.pdbx_description
1 polymer ?
#
loop_
_entity_poly.entity_id
_entity_poly.type
_entity_poly.pdbx_seq_one_letter_code
_entity_poly.pdbx_strand_id
1 'polypeptide(L)'
;MDNKKQGSSPKNAQFNILRNDPTKGDGGYGVGSISLENVTPIIIDRESQEVFIDVGAMHGRSKVEQKVFFKDVTKEEVLDLDPHKYWVIWIALDRNQDGAYYSGAGACEILVAKQMKEGSRKRFGYKSMPEHVNSLDKAIKRRFALESMEDESKQSLKKFLVDFNNEYWERSPEELKNSLN
;
A
#
# COMPACT_ATOMS: atom_id res chain seq x y z
N MET A 1 -33.89 -13.40 12.50
CA MET A 1 -32.76 -13.55 13.44
C MET A 1 -31.75 -14.34 12.62
N ASP A 2 -30.68 -13.74 12.06
CA ASP A 2 -29.58 -13.08 12.75
C ASP A 2 -28.97 -11.97 11.90
N ASN A 3 -28.90 -10.77 12.46
CA ASN A 3 -28.22 -9.62 11.88
C ASN A 3 -26.80 -9.58 12.48
N LYS A 4 -25.81 -10.19 11.81
CA LYS A 4 -24.41 -10.14 12.24
C LYS A 4 -23.88 -8.72 12.05
N LYS A 5 -23.58 -8.07 13.17
CA LYS A 5 -22.98 -6.73 13.29
C LYS A 5 -21.71 -6.64 12.43
N GLN A 6 -21.73 -5.76 11.42
CA GLN A 6 -20.53 -5.24 10.77
C GLN A 6 -19.68 -4.53 11.83
N GLY A 7 -18.44 -4.99 12.00
CA GLY A 7 -17.41 -4.28 12.74
C GLY A 7 -17.20 -2.90 12.11
N SER A 8 -17.13 -1.86 12.94
CA SER A 8 -16.94 -0.49 12.52
C SER A 8 -15.59 -0.32 11.81
N SER A 9 -15.60 -0.26 10.47
CA SER A 9 -14.42 0.08 9.69
C SER A 9 -13.88 1.45 10.11
N PRO A 10 -12.55 1.64 10.21
CA PRO A 10 -11.94 2.96 10.44
C PRO A 10 -12.49 3.96 9.42
N LYS A 11 -12.90 5.15 9.89
CA LYS A 11 -13.81 6.09 9.20
C LYS A 11 -13.41 6.59 7.80
N ASN A 12 -12.32 6.12 7.19
CA ASN A 12 -11.94 6.43 5.80
C ASN A 12 -11.22 5.28 5.06
N ALA A 13 -11.25 4.05 5.56
CA ALA A 13 -10.55 2.91 4.95
C ALA A 13 -11.51 2.10 4.06
N GLN A 14 -11.53 2.37 2.75
CA GLN A 14 -12.18 1.49 1.79
C GLN A 14 -11.09 0.85 0.94
N PHE A 15 -10.85 -0.45 1.14
CA PHE A 15 -10.09 -1.24 0.15
C PHE A 15 -10.91 -1.32 -1.13
N ASN A 16 -10.22 -1.42 -2.28
CA ASN A 16 -10.89 -1.74 -3.53
C ASN A 16 -11.38 -3.20 -3.46
N ILE A 17 -12.67 -3.38 -3.14
CA ILE A 17 -13.30 -4.69 -3.06
C ILE A 17 -13.64 -5.15 -4.47
N LEU A 18 -13.12 -6.31 -4.86
CA LEU A 18 -13.40 -7.05 -6.10
C LEU A 18 -14.87 -6.89 -6.55
N ARG A 19 -15.08 -6.25 -7.71
CA ARG A 19 -16.33 -6.40 -8.49
C ARG A 19 -16.10 -7.46 -9.55
N ASN A 20 -16.38 -8.72 -9.24
CA ASN A 20 -16.75 -9.67 -10.28
C ASN A 20 -17.59 -10.82 -9.72
N ASP A 21 -18.81 -10.88 -10.21
CA ASP A 21 -19.76 -11.99 -10.08
C ASP A 21 -19.49 -12.91 -11.30
N PRO A 22 -18.95 -14.14 -11.12
CA PRO A 22 -18.53 -14.97 -12.24
C PRO A 22 -19.70 -15.65 -12.98
N THR A 23 -20.96 -15.36 -12.66
CA THR A 23 -22.10 -15.91 -13.40
C THR A 23 -22.54 -14.99 -14.54
N LYS A 24 -21.76 -14.92 -15.62
CA LYS A 24 -22.28 -14.72 -16.99
C LYS A 24 -21.14 -14.89 -18.00
N GLY A 25 -21.40 -15.76 -18.97
CA GLY A 25 -20.42 -16.28 -19.91
C GLY A 25 -19.66 -15.22 -20.68
N ASP A 26 -18.35 -15.39 -20.76
CA ASP A 26 -17.71 -15.87 -21.98
C ASP A 26 -16.41 -16.56 -21.59
N GLY A 27 -16.19 -17.76 -22.13
CA GLY A 27 -14.92 -18.47 -21.96
C GLY A 27 -13.82 -17.70 -22.69
N GLY A 28 -12.89 -17.10 -21.95
CA GLY A 28 -11.72 -16.50 -22.57
C GLY A 28 -10.91 -15.60 -21.64
N TYR A 29 -9.67 -16.03 -21.40
CA TYR A 29 -8.53 -15.26 -20.85
C TYR A 29 -8.46 -15.07 -19.32
N GLY A 30 -7.46 -15.73 -18.71
CA GLY A 30 -6.73 -15.16 -17.57
C GLY A 30 -6.97 -15.76 -16.19
N VAL A 31 -6.88 -17.09 -16.03
CA VAL A 31 -6.50 -17.66 -14.74
C VAL A 31 -5.07 -17.21 -14.45
N GLY A 32 -4.87 -16.08 -13.75
CA GLY A 32 -3.52 -15.76 -13.25
C GLY A 32 -3.22 -14.31 -12.83
N SER A 33 -3.84 -13.28 -13.38
CA SER A 33 -3.42 -11.89 -13.10
C SER A 33 -4.40 -11.16 -12.19
N ILE A 34 -3.91 -10.67 -11.05
CA ILE A 34 -4.64 -9.69 -10.24
C ILE A 34 -4.68 -8.38 -11.02
N SER A 35 -5.86 -7.88 -11.34
CA SER A 35 -6.03 -6.56 -11.95
C SER A 35 -5.60 -5.45 -10.98
N LEU A 36 -5.10 -4.33 -11.51
CA LEU A 36 -4.78 -3.11 -10.74
C LEU A 36 -5.94 -2.64 -9.84
N GLU A 37 -7.18 -2.94 -10.23
CA GLU A 37 -8.39 -2.64 -9.47
C GLU A 37 -8.44 -3.33 -8.11
N ASN A 38 -7.69 -4.40 -7.90
CA ASN A 38 -7.66 -5.16 -6.63
C ASN A 38 -6.45 -4.80 -5.77
N VAL A 39 -5.69 -3.77 -6.17
CA VAL A 39 -4.57 -3.25 -5.39
C VAL A 39 -5.03 -1.99 -4.67
N THR A 40 -4.73 -1.93 -3.38
CA THR A 40 -4.99 -0.78 -2.52
C THR A 40 -3.66 -0.25 -1.98
N PRO A 41 -3.32 1.03 -2.23
CA PRO A 41 -2.17 1.66 -1.59
C PRO A 41 -2.45 1.98 -0.13
N ILE A 42 -1.54 1.55 0.73
CA ILE A 42 -1.44 1.94 2.13
C ILE A 42 -0.19 2.82 2.28
N ILE A 43 -0.31 3.89 3.04
CA ILE A 43 0.82 4.74 3.41
C ILE A 43 1.09 4.58 4.90
N ILE A 44 2.37 4.48 5.25
CA ILE A 44 2.84 4.50 6.64
C ILE A 44 3.81 5.65 6.79
N ASP A 45 3.53 6.51 7.76
CA ASP A 45 4.48 7.48 8.26
C ASP A 45 5.48 6.77 9.18
N ARG A 46 6.78 6.80 8.83
CA ARG A 46 7.81 6.08 9.60
C ARG A 46 8.11 6.71 10.96
N GLU A 47 7.75 7.98 11.16
CA GLU A 47 7.98 8.69 12.42
C GLU A 47 6.80 8.54 13.37
N SER A 48 5.58 8.78 12.87
CA SER A 48 4.37 8.70 13.70
C SER A 48 3.75 7.30 13.76
N GLN A 49 4.19 6.39 12.89
CA GLN A 49 3.60 5.07 12.70
C GLN A 49 2.10 5.11 12.33
N GLU A 50 1.63 6.25 11.82
CA GLU A 50 0.28 6.39 11.31
C GLU A 50 0.13 5.61 10.00
N VAL A 51 -0.88 4.73 9.95
CA VAL A 51 -1.19 3.89 8.79
C VAL A 51 -2.54 4.29 8.22
N PHE A 52 -2.59 4.59 6.92
CA PHE A 52 -3.83 4.98 6.26
C PHE A 52 -3.86 4.55 4.79
N ILE A 53 -5.07 4.37 4.25
CA ILE A 53 -5.27 4.14 2.82
C ILE A 53 -5.28 5.48 2.10
N ASP A 54 -4.54 5.57 0.99
CA ASP A 54 -4.55 6.75 0.13
C ASP A 54 -4.58 6.36 -1.34
N VAL A 55 -5.79 6.21 -1.88
CA VAL A 55 -6.04 5.86 -3.28
C VAL A 55 -5.41 6.88 -4.25
N GLY A 56 -5.12 8.10 -3.80
CA GLY A 56 -4.41 9.11 -4.58
C GLY A 56 -2.99 8.67 -4.98
N ALA A 57 -2.35 7.78 -4.21
CA ALA A 57 -1.01 7.26 -4.50
C ALA A 57 -0.94 6.53 -5.86
N MET A 58 -2.04 5.89 -6.30
CA MET A 58 -2.13 5.24 -7.62
C MET A 58 -1.82 6.19 -8.79
N HIS A 59 -2.09 7.49 -8.59
CA HIS A 59 -1.91 8.52 -9.62
C HIS A 59 -0.81 9.53 -9.26
N GLY A 60 -0.01 9.26 -8.22
CA GLY A 60 0.99 10.19 -7.70
C GLY A 60 0.39 11.47 -7.09
N ARG A 61 -0.81 11.37 -6.50
CA ARG A 61 -1.58 12.48 -5.91
C ARG A 61 -1.97 12.23 -4.46
N SER A 62 -1.27 11.31 -3.77
CA SER A 62 -1.52 11.06 -2.34
C SER A 62 -1.31 12.34 -1.52
N LYS A 63 -1.90 12.39 -0.32
CA LYS A 63 -1.76 13.49 0.63
C LYS A 63 -0.29 13.84 0.89
N VAL A 64 0.59 12.84 0.92
CA VAL A 64 2.03 13.02 1.16
C VAL A 64 2.77 13.50 -0.09
N GLU A 65 2.24 13.25 -1.29
CA GLU A 65 2.83 13.71 -2.56
C GLU A 65 2.31 15.09 -3.00
N GLN A 66 1.17 15.54 -2.45
CA GLN A 66 0.59 16.83 -2.81
C GLN A 66 1.51 17.99 -2.46
N LYS A 67 1.67 18.93 -3.42
CA LYS A 67 2.53 20.12 -3.29
C LYS A 67 4.02 19.80 -3.09
N VAL A 68 4.44 18.59 -3.45
CA VAL A 68 5.85 18.17 -3.44
C VAL A 68 6.38 18.11 -4.87
N PHE A 69 7.62 18.55 -5.06
CA PHE A 69 8.31 18.54 -6.33
C PHE A 69 9.32 17.40 -6.38
N PHE A 70 9.06 16.42 -7.24
CA PHE A 70 9.88 15.20 -7.39
C PHE A 70 10.77 15.18 -8.64
N LYS A 71 10.53 16.09 -9.59
CA LYS A 71 11.20 16.06 -10.89
C LYS A 71 12.62 16.59 -10.75
N ASP A 72 13.60 15.85 -11.28
CA ASP A 72 15.02 16.23 -11.29
C ASP A 72 15.59 16.51 -9.88
N VAL A 73 15.05 15.84 -8.86
CA VAL A 73 15.50 15.91 -7.47
C VAL A 73 16.17 14.59 -7.10
N THR A 74 17.39 14.63 -6.57
CA THR A 74 18.08 13.41 -6.13
C THR A 74 17.69 13.00 -4.72
N LYS A 75 18.00 11.76 -4.34
CA LYS A 75 17.73 11.27 -2.98
C LYS A 75 18.57 12.04 -1.96
N GLU A 76 19.82 12.31 -2.29
CA GLU A 76 20.79 13.02 -1.46
C GLU A 76 20.33 14.45 -1.16
N GLU A 77 19.85 15.18 -2.18
CA GLU A 77 19.32 16.53 -1.99
C GLU A 77 18.15 16.59 -1.00
N VAL A 78 17.33 15.53 -0.95
CA VAL A 78 16.19 15.45 -0.04
C VAL A 78 16.64 15.02 1.36
N LEU A 79 17.64 14.13 1.46
CA LEU A 79 18.24 13.72 2.73
C LEU A 79 18.90 14.88 3.48
N ASP A 80 19.54 15.80 2.76
CA ASP A 80 20.14 17.01 3.33
C ASP A 80 19.10 18.00 3.92
N LEU A 81 17.81 17.81 3.61
CA LEU A 81 16.71 18.67 4.05
C LEU A 81 15.86 18.04 5.17
N ASP A 82 16.44 17.08 5.90
CA ASP A 82 15.81 16.34 6.99
C ASP A 82 14.41 15.81 6.61
N PRO A 83 14.32 14.83 5.69
CA PRO A 83 13.04 14.50 5.10
C PRO A 83 12.19 13.65 6.03
N HIS A 84 10.89 13.90 5.97
CA HIS A 84 9.88 12.99 6.44
C HIS A 84 9.86 11.75 5.54
N LYS A 85 9.86 10.57 6.15
CA LYS A 85 9.98 9.30 5.43
C LYS A 85 8.68 8.52 5.50
N TYR A 86 8.23 8.03 4.35
CA TYR A 86 6.99 7.28 4.23
C TYR A 86 7.23 5.97 3.51
N TRP A 87 6.51 4.94 3.92
CA TRP A 87 6.31 3.75 3.10
C TRP A 87 5.03 3.90 2.30
N VAL A 88 5.09 3.50 1.03
CA VAL A 88 3.91 3.17 0.22
C VAL A 88 3.89 1.67 0.03
N ILE A 89 2.82 1.02 0.47
CA ILE A 89 2.64 -0.42 0.40
C ILE A 89 1.47 -0.71 -0.53
N TRP A 90 1.75 -1.42 -1.61
CA TRP A 90 0.74 -1.93 -2.53
C TRP A 90 0.19 -3.23 -1.99
N ILE A 91 -1.04 -3.24 -1.47
CA ILE A 91 -1.70 -4.45 -0.99
C ILE A 91 -2.63 -4.98 -2.07
N ALA A 92 -2.36 -6.18 -2.55
CA ALA A 92 -3.24 -6.91 -3.45
C ALA A 92 -4.23 -7.78 -2.65
N LEU A 93 -5.51 -7.70 -3.01
CA LEU A 93 -6.54 -8.62 -2.55
C LEU A 93 -6.83 -9.66 -3.62
N ASP A 94 -7.11 -10.89 -3.18
CA ASP A 94 -7.64 -11.94 -4.04
C ASP A 94 -8.77 -12.68 -3.30
N ARG A 95 -9.48 -13.56 -3.99
CA ARG A 95 -10.59 -14.32 -3.43
C ARG A 95 -10.51 -15.78 -3.84
N ASN A 96 -10.67 -16.65 -2.85
CA ASN A 96 -10.81 -18.08 -3.04
C ASN A 96 -12.19 -18.55 -2.54
N GLN A 97 -12.35 -19.87 -2.41
CA GLN A 97 -13.60 -20.49 -1.95
C GLN A 97 -13.97 -20.08 -0.51
N ASP A 98 -12.97 -19.79 0.32
CA ASP A 98 -13.15 -19.43 1.74
C ASP A 98 -13.43 -17.94 1.92
N GLY A 99 -13.05 -17.10 0.97
CA GLY A 99 -13.34 -15.66 0.96
C GLY A 99 -12.19 -14.82 0.40
N ALA A 100 -12.27 -13.51 0.63
CA ALA A 100 -11.19 -12.60 0.25
C ALA A 100 -10.03 -12.69 1.26
N TYR A 101 -8.80 -12.46 0.77
CA TYR A 101 -7.56 -12.50 1.55
C TYR A 101 -6.51 -11.57 0.93
N TYR A 102 -5.49 -11.20 1.70
CA TYR A 102 -4.35 -10.43 1.22
C TYR A 102 -3.39 -11.37 0.48
N SER A 103 -3.29 -11.17 -0.83
CA SER A 103 -2.64 -12.12 -1.73
C SER A 103 -1.23 -11.69 -2.15
N GLY A 104 -0.90 -10.41 -2.00
CA GLY A 104 0.43 -9.88 -2.28
C GLY A 104 0.64 -8.52 -1.63
N ALA A 105 1.89 -8.18 -1.37
CA ALA A 105 2.27 -6.90 -0.81
C ALA A 105 3.62 -6.44 -1.36
N GLY A 106 3.78 -5.15 -1.65
CA GLY A 106 5.08 -4.61 -2.05
C GLY A 106 5.29 -3.21 -1.49
N ALA A 107 6.38 -3.00 -0.76
CA ALA A 107 6.73 -1.72 -0.15
C ALA A 107 7.73 -0.94 -1.02
N CYS A 108 7.62 0.39 -1.00
CA CYS A 108 8.58 1.31 -1.59
C CYS A 108 8.61 2.64 -0.82
N GLU A 109 9.75 3.33 -0.83
CA GLU A 109 9.96 4.55 -0.04
C GLU A 109 9.56 5.84 -0.80
N ILE A 110 8.95 6.78 -0.07
CA ILE A 110 8.85 8.19 -0.45
C ILE A 110 9.52 9.04 0.62
N LEU A 111 10.34 10.00 0.19
CA LEU A 111 10.94 11.02 1.04
C LEU A 111 10.33 12.38 0.71
N VAL A 112 10.00 13.15 1.73
CA VAL A 112 9.46 14.51 1.59
C VAL A 112 10.25 15.44 2.50
N ALA A 113 10.97 16.40 1.92
CA ALA A 113 11.78 17.35 2.68
C ALA A 113 10.92 18.09 3.72
N LYS A 114 11.38 18.16 4.99
CA LYS A 114 10.74 19.01 6.00
C LYS A 114 11.11 20.47 5.77
N GLN A 115 12.35 20.70 5.35
CA GLN A 115 12.90 22.02 5.09
C GLN A 115 12.82 22.38 3.61
N MET A 116 12.77 23.68 3.31
CA MET A 116 12.85 24.18 1.93
C MET A 116 14.31 24.36 1.54
N LYS A 117 14.67 23.92 0.33
CA LYS A 117 15.98 24.24 -0.24
C LYS A 117 16.13 25.76 -0.37
N GLU A 118 17.29 26.29 0.01
CA GLU A 118 17.56 27.72 -0.10
C GLU A 118 17.34 28.22 -1.54
N GLY A 119 16.61 29.33 -1.68
CA GLY A 119 16.23 29.90 -2.98
C GLY A 119 15.08 29.18 -3.71
N SER A 120 14.54 28.08 -3.17
CA SER A 120 13.37 27.37 -3.73
C SER A 120 12.08 27.76 -3.02
N ARG A 121 11.00 27.89 -3.80
CA ARG A 121 9.62 28.01 -3.27
C ARG A 121 8.87 26.67 -3.23
N LYS A 122 9.54 25.57 -3.60
CA LYS A 122 8.95 24.24 -3.71
C LYS A 122 9.51 23.34 -2.62
N ARG A 123 8.64 22.53 -2.02
CA ARG A 123 9.05 21.43 -1.14
C ARG A 123 9.58 20.29 -2.01
N PHE A 124 10.80 19.87 -1.76
CA PHE A 124 11.42 18.79 -2.52
C PHE A 124 10.98 17.44 -1.96
N GLY A 125 10.87 16.46 -2.84
CA GLY A 125 10.64 15.08 -2.44
C GLY A 125 11.35 14.15 -3.40
N TYR A 126 11.61 12.94 -2.94
CA TYR A 126 12.24 11.90 -3.72
C TYR A 126 11.40 10.64 -3.67
N LYS A 127 11.23 10.02 -4.84
CA LYS A 127 10.70 8.66 -4.97
C LYS A 127 11.32 7.99 -6.19
N SER A 128 11.58 6.69 -6.08
CA SER A 128 12.09 5.90 -7.19
C SER A 128 10.94 5.30 -7.99
N MET A 129 10.68 5.81 -9.19
CA MET A 129 9.65 5.25 -10.06
C MET A 129 9.89 3.76 -10.40
N PRO A 130 11.13 3.31 -10.70
CA PRO A 130 11.41 1.89 -10.87
C PRO A 130 11.04 1.05 -9.64
N GLU A 131 11.32 1.56 -8.43
CA GLU A 131 10.98 0.86 -7.19
C GLU A 131 9.47 0.76 -7.01
N HIS A 132 8.72 1.85 -7.19
CA HIS A 132 7.26 1.84 -7.12
C HIS A 132 6.63 0.85 -8.11
N VAL A 133 7.09 0.85 -9.37
CA VAL A 133 6.57 -0.05 -10.41
C VAL A 133 6.91 -1.50 -10.06
N ASN A 134 8.14 -1.78 -9.63
CA ASN A 134 8.56 -3.12 -9.24
C ASN A 134 7.80 -3.65 -8.02
N SER A 135 7.59 -2.81 -7.00
CA SER A 135 6.84 -3.20 -5.80
C SER A 135 5.36 -3.46 -6.12
N LEU A 136 4.75 -2.65 -7.00
CA LEU A 136 3.41 -2.89 -7.51
C LEU A 136 3.31 -4.19 -8.32
N ASP A 137 4.26 -4.43 -9.23
CA ASP A 137 4.32 -5.67 -10.03
C ASP A 137 4.44 -6.91 -9.14
N LYS A 138 5.30 -6.86 -8.11
CA LYS A 138 5.43 -7.95 -7.12
C LYS A 138 4.12 -8.20 -6.38
N ALA A 139 3.42 -7.16 -5.94
CA ALA A 139 2.13 -7.30 -5.25
C ALA A 139 1.07 -7.96 -6.17
N ILE A 140 0.96 -7.50 -7.42
CA ILE A 140 0.04 -8.07 -8.42
C ILE A 140 0.36 -9.55 -8.71
N LYS A 141 1.64 -9.92 -8.69
CA LYS A 141 2.12 -11.29 -8.88
C LYS A 141 2.02 -12.17 -7.61
N ARG A 142 1.25 -11.74 -6.60
CA ARG A 142 1.05 -12.46 -5.33
C ARG A 142 2.35 -12.74 -4.57
N ARG A 143 3.29 -11.79 -4.62
CA ARG A 143 4.54 -11.86 -3.86
C ARG A 143 4.49 -10.88 -2.69
N PHE A 144 5.23 -11.18 -1.64
CA PHE A 144 5.40 -10.32 -0.47
C PHE A 144 6.82 -9.75 -0.46
N ALA A 145 6.94 -8.48 -0.83
CA ALA A 145 8.19 -7.75 -0.87
C ALA A 145 8.19 -6.62 0.16
N LEU A 146 8.37 -7.02 1.42
CA LEU A 146 8.34 -6.16 2.61
C LEU A 146 9.67 -6.20 3.39
N GLU A 147 10.69 -6.82 2.81
CA GLU A 147 12.01 -7.02 3.43
C GLU A 147 12.74 -5.72 3.78
N SER A 148 12.48 -4.65 3.03
CA SER A 148 13.12 -3.34 3.21
C SER A 148 12.51 -2.52 4.35
N MET A 149 11.34 -2.92 4.86
CA MET A 149 10.66 -2.22 5.94
C MET A 149 11.30 -2.56 7.29
N GLU A 150 11.46 -1.54 8.14
CA GLU A 150 11.77 -1.74 9.55
C GLU A 150 10.62 -2.44 10.31
N ASP A 151 10.99 -3.14 11.38
CA ASP A 151 10.06 -3.95 12.17
C ASP A 151 8.90 -3.13 12.74
N GLU A 152 9.14 -1.89 13.16
CA GLU A 152 8.10 -1.00 13.66
C GLU A 152 6.99 -0.77 12.62
N SER A 153 7.37 -0.43 11.40
CA SER A 153 6.43 -0.25 10.28
C SER A 153 5.74 -1.54 9.87
N LYS A 154 6.42 -2.70 9.97
CA LYS A 154 5.78 -4.00 9.75
C LYS A 154 4.71 -4.30 10.79
N GLN A 155 4.97 -4.03 12.07
CA GLN A 155 3.99 -4.21 13.13
C GLN A 155 2.78 -3.28 12.96
N SER A 156 3.02 -2.02 12.59
CA SER A 156 1.97 -1.06 12.26
C SER A 156 1.10 -1.53 11.09
N LEU A 157 1.72 -2.05 10.02
CA LEU A 157 1.01 -2.63 8.88
C LEU A 157 0.19 -3.86 9.28
N LYS A 158 0.79 -4.80 10.02
CA LYS A 158 0.12 -6.02 10.51
C LYS A 158 -1.13 -5.67 11.30
N LYS A 159 -0.99 -4.77 12.28
CA LYS A 159 -2.11 -4.28 13.09
C LYS A 159 -3.20 -3.68 12.21
N PHE A 160 -2.84 -2.82 11.26
CA PHE A 160 -3.81 -2.20 10.34
C PHE A 160 -4.57 -3.24 9.50
N LEU A 161 -3.90 -4.26 8.96
CA LEU A 161 -4.52 -5.30 8.14
C LEU A 161 -5.47 -6.19 8.95
N VAL A 162 -5.10 -6.54 10.18
CA VAL A 162 -5.94 -7.29 11.13
C VAL A 162 -7.16 -6.47 11.55
N ASP A 163 -6.95 -5.22 11.96
CA ASP A 163 -8.01 -4.31 12.40
C ASP A 163 -8.99 -3.98 11.26
N PHE A 164 -8.49 -3.91 10.02
CA PHE A 164 -9.33 -3.71 8.86
C PHE A 164 -10.30 -4.88 8.64
N ASN A 165 -9.77 -6.11 8.59
CA ASN A 165 -10.58 -7.32 8.49
C ASN A 165 -9.80 -8.56 8.95
N ASN A 166 -10.11 -9.03 10.15
CA ASN A 166 -9.46 -10.22 10.72
C ASN A 166 -9.70 -11.49 9.88
N GLU A 167 -10.86 -11.65 9.24
CA GLU A 167 -11.08 -12.83 8.39
C GLU A 167 -10.18 -12.84 7.15
N TYR A 168 -9.89 -11.66 6.58
CA TYR A 168 -8.96 -11.58 5.45
C TYR A 168 -7.56 -11.96 5.90
N TRP A 169 -7.14 -11.48 7.08
CA TRP A 169 -5.86 -11.81 7.68
C TRP A 169 -5.72 -13.32 7.94
N GLU A 170 -6.71 -13.94 8.58
CA GLU A 170 -6.68 -15.38 8.90
C GLU A 170 -6.55 -16.24 7.64
N ARG A 171 -7.25 -15.87 6.55
CA ARG A 171 -7.19 -16.55 5.25
C ARG A 171 -5.93 -16.24 4.44
N SER A 172 -5.13 -15.25 4.86
CA SER A 172 -3.94 -14.86 4.11
C SER A 172 -2.80 -15.87 4.27
N PRO A 173 -1.92 -16.02 3.27
CA PRO A 173 -0.81 -16.97 3.33
C PRO A 173 0.11 -16.73 4.53
N GLU A 174 0.67 -17.80 5.07
CA GLU A 174 1.69 -17.72 6.12
C GLU A 174 2.92 -16.90 5.70
N GLU A 175 3.23 -16.85 4.39
CA GLU A 175 4.28 -15.99 3.84
C GLU A 175 4.08 -14.51 4.20
N LEU A 176 2.85 -13.99 4.10
CA LEU A 176 2.53 -12.63 4.54
C LEU A 176 2.77 -12.48 6.05
N LYS A 177 2.23 -13.41 6.84
CA LYS A 177 2.31 -13.35 8.29
C LYS A 177 3.76 -13.37 8.77
N ASN A 178 4.60 -14.17 8.13
CA ASN A 178 6.04 -14.25 8.38
C ASN A 178 6.80 -13.00 7.90
N SER A 179 6.41 -12.42 6.76
CA SER A 179 7.04 -11.18 6.26
C SER A 179 6.79 -9.96 7.16
N LEU A 180 5.76 -10.04 8.01
CA LEU A 180 5.32 -9.00 8.95
C LEU A 180 5.63 -9.32 10.42
N ASN A 181 6.35 -10.43 10.69
CA ASN A 181 6.77 -10.79 12.04
C ASN A 181 8.06 -10.09 12.44
#